data_AF-A0A432FDU0-F1
#
_entry.id   AF-A0A432FDU0-F1
#
_cell.length_a   1.000
_cell.length_b   1.000
_cell.length_c   1.000
_cell.angle_alpha   90.00
_cell.angle_beta   90.00
_cell.angle_gamma   90.00
#
_symmetry.space_group_name_H-M   'P 1'
#
loop_
_entity.id
_entity.type
_entity.pdbx_description
1 polymer ?
#
loop_
_entity_poly.entity_id
_entity_poly.type
_entity_poly.pdbx_seq_one_letter_code
_entity_poly.pdbx_strand_id
1 'polypeptide(L)' 'MDQHHFRGNDIPHIKLDPNMSIEDLVKIYSESGFNGRKLGEAAKVYAKMIKENATICLTASGALTPVGFGG' A
#
# COMPACT_ATOMS: atom_id res chain seq x y z
N MET A 1 -18.49 28.35 14.54
CA MET A 1 -18.78 27.31 13.53
C MET A 1 -17.53 27.22 12.65
N ASP A 2 -16.79 26.11 12.70
CA ASP A 2 -15.57 25.90 11.90
C ASP A 2 -15.88 24.78 10.89
N GLN A 3 -16.28 25.16 9.67
CA GLN A 3 -16.89 24.23 8.71
C GLN A 3 -15.95 23.72 7.61
N HIS A 4 -14.66 24.06 7.59
CA HIS A 4 -13.81 23.79 6.41
C HIS A 4 -12.37 23.33 6.69
N HIS A 5 -12.05 22.76 7.85
CA HIS A 5 -10.74 22.15 8.06
C HIS A 5 -10.76 20.65 7.74
N PHE A 6 -10.23 20.31 6.56
CA PHE A 6 -9.86 18.93 6.23
C PHE A 6 -8.86 18.42 7.27
N ARG A 7 -9.17 17.28 7.90
CA ARG A 7 -8.26 16.58 8.81
C ARG A 7 -7.78 15.32 8.11
N GLY A 8 -6.64 15.42 7.44
CA GLY A 8 -5.97 14.30 6.78
C GLY A 8 -4.62 14.73 6.25
N ASN A 9 -3.80 13.76 5.87
CA ASN A 9 -2.52 14.06 5.24
C ASN A 9 -2.76 14.58 3.82
N ASP A 10 -2.15 15.72 3.50
CA ASP A 10 -2.06 16.24 2.15
C ASP A 10 -1.45 15.20 1.21
N ILE A 11 -1.84 15.25 -0.07
CA ILE A 11 -1.26 14.39 -1.10
C ILE A 11 -0.03 15.12 -1.64
N PRO A 12 1.19 14.63 -1.37
CA PRO A 12 2.40 15.29 -1.86
C PRO A 12 2.52 15.14 -3.38
N HIS A 13 3.25 16.07 -4.01
CA HIS A 13 3.64 15.90 -5.40
C HIS A 13 4.58 14.70 -5.52
N ILE A 14 4.24 13.77 -6.41
CA ILE A 14 5.05 12.58 -6.67
C ILE A 14 6.36 13.02 -7.33
N LYS A 15 7.48 12.71 -6.67
CA LYS A 15 8.82 12.87 -7.24
C LYS A 15 9.33 11.48 -7.59
N LEU A 16 9.69 11.26 -8.84
CA LEU A 16 10.26 10.01 -9.31
C LEU A 16 11.76 10.20 -9.58
N ASP A 17 12.56 9.23 -9.19
CA ASP A 17 13.99 9.16 -9.48
C ASP A 17 14.28 7.80 -10.16
N PRO A 18 15.08 7.76 -11.25
CA PRO A 18 15.40 6.51 -11.94
C PRO A 18 16.07 5.45 -11.08
N ASN A 19 16.69 5.83 -9.96
CA ASN A 19 17.39 4.94 -9.04
C ASN A 19 16.50 4.46 -7.88
N MET A 20 15.20 4.77 -7.88
CA MET A 20 14.28 4.31 -6.85
C MET A 20 14.16 2.79 -6.80
N SER A 21 14.13 2.25 -5.58
CA SER A 21 13.77 0.86 -5.34
C SER A 21 12.26 0.62 -5.46
N ILE A 22 11.85 -0.64 -5.47
CA ILE A 22 10.41 -0.99 -5.44
C ILE A 22 9.80 -0.54 -4.11
N GLU A 23 10.55 -0.63 -3.01
CA GLU A 23 10.15 -0.17 -1.68
C GLU A 23 9.87 1.34 -1.68
N ASP A 24 10.71 2.13 -2.35
CA ASP A 24 10.51 3.57 -2.52
C ASP A 24 9.22 3.86 -3.30
N LEU A 25 8.97 3.11 -4.38
CA LEU A 25 7.74 3.25 -5.17
C LEU A 25 6.49 2.90 -4.35
N VAL A 26 6.51 1.82 -3.57
CA VAL A 26 5.39 1.44 -2.69
C VAL A 26 5.15 2.51 -1.62
N LYS A 27 6.22 3.11 -1.09
CA LYS A 27 6.11 4.23 -0.15
C LYS A 27 5.45 5.46 -0.80
N ILE A 28 5.86 5.83 -2.02
CA ILE A 28 5.24 6.92 -2.77
C ILE A 28 3.74 6.65 -3.01
N TYR A 29 3.38 5.42 -3.40
CA TYR A 29 1.97 5.05 -3.57
C TYR A 29 1.19 5.17 -2.26
N SER A 30 1.78 4.82 -1.11
CA SER A 30 1.13 5.00 0.20
C SER A 30 0.80 6.45 0.54
N GLU A 31 1.48 7.42 -0.08
CA GLU A 31 1.26 8.85 0.13
C GLU A 31 0.28 9.44 -0.91
N SER A 32 0.06 8.73 -2.02
CA SER A 32 -0.88 9.11 -3.09
C SER A 32 -2.35 9.13 -2.64
N GLY A 33 -3.28 9.43 -3.55
CA GLY A 33 -4.72 9.33 -3.31
C GLY A 33 -5.31 7.96 -3.66
N PHE A 34 -6.61 7.80 -3.37
CA PHE A 34 -7.44 6.69 -3.83
C PHE A 34 -6.87 5.28 -3.51
N ASN A 35 -6.80 4.40 -4.50
CA ASN A 35 -6.38 3.00 -4.32
C ASN A 35 -4.85 2.85 -4.17
N GLY A 36 -4.07 3.83 -4.64
CA GLY A 36 -2.61 3.82 -4.44
C GLY A 36 -2.26 3.88 -2.95
N ARG A 37 -2.92 4.78 -2.21
CA ARG A 37 -2.80 4.88 -0.73
C ARG A 37 -3.08 3.55 -0.06
N LYS A 38 -4.24 2.97 -0.37
CA LYS A 38 -4.70 1.69 0.21
C LYS A 38 -3.71 0.55 -0.07
N LEU A 39 -3.17 0.48 -1.30
CA LEU A 39 -2.20 -0.55 -1.67
C LEU A 39 -0.90 -0.40 -0.86
N GLY A 40 -0.37 0.82 -0.76
CA GLY A 40 0.84 1.09 0.00
C GLY A 40 0.66 0.88 1.51
N GLU A 41 -0.51 1.23 2.06
CA GLU A 41 -0.86 0.93 3.46
C GLU A 41 -0.97 -0.58 3.70
N ALA A 42 -1.63 -1.32 2.79
CA ALA A 42 -1.73 -2.78 2.89
C ALA A 42 -0.35 -3.45 2.86
N ALA A 43 0.57 -2.99 2.00
CA ALA A 43 1.93 -3.48 1.95
C ALA A 43 2.69 -3.27 3.27
N LYS A 44 2.55 -2.08 3.89
CA LYS A 44 3.15 -1.78 5.20
C LYS A 44 2.59 -2.66 6.31
N VAL A 45 1.27 -2.87 6.35
CA VAL A 45 0.63 -3.74 7.34
C VAL A 45 1.07 -5.19 7.16
N TYR A 46 1.15 -5.67 5.91
CA TYR A 46 1.61 -7.02 5.61
C TYR A 46 3.08 -7.25 6.02
N ALA A 47 3.96 -6.30 5.70
CA ALA A 47 5.36 -6.33 6.14
C ALA A 47 5.49 -6.33 7.68
N LYS A 48 4.64 -5.57 8.38
CA LYS A 48 4.58 -5.57 9.85
C LYS A 48 4.18 -6.95 10.39
N MET A 49 3.15 -7.59 9.84
CA MET A 49 2.72 -8.92 10.26
C MET A 49 3.83 -9.96 10.14
N ILE A 50 4.60 -9.93 9.04
CA ILE A 50 5.77 -10.78 8.85
C ILE A 50 6.82 -10.52 9.93
N LYS A 51 7.17 -9.24 10.16
CA LYS A 51 8.19 -8.84 11.14
C LYS A 51 7.82 -9.25 12.57
N GLU A 52 6.53 -9.18 12.91
CA GLU A 52 6.01 -9.53 14.23
C GLU A 52 5.73 -11.03 14.39
N ASN A 53 6.05 -11.85 13.38
CA ASN A 53 5.77 -13.29 13.35
C ASN A 53 4.30 -13.60 13.66
N ALA A 54 3.40 -12.77 13.14
CA ALA A 54 1.97 -12.96 13.28
C ALA A 54 1.51 -14.17 12.47
N THR A 55 0.46 -14.86 12.93
CA THR A 55 -0.23 -15.86 12.11
C THR A 55 -1.00 -15.14 11.00
N ILE A 56 -0.64 -15.40 9.74
CA ILE A 56 -1.27 -14.81 8.56
C ILE A 56 -2.22 -15.81 7.93
N CYS A 57 -3.52 -15.53 7.96
CA CYS A 57 -4.53 -16.30 7.24
C CYS A 57 -4.72 -15.73 5.82
N LEU A 58 -4.33 -16.49 4.81
CA LEU A 58 -4.50 -16.11 3.40
C LEU A 58 -5.78 -16.73 2.82
N THR A 59 -6.67 -15.89 2.32
CA THR A 59 -7.84 -16.31 1.53
C THR A 59 -7.70 -15.74 0.12
N ALA A 60 -7.74 -16.61 -0.89
CA ALA A 60 -7.69 -16.25 -2.30
C ALA A 60 -8.85 -16.89 -3.05
N SER A 61 -9.39 -16.21 -4.06
CA SER A 61 -10.38 -16.82 -4.95
C SER A 61 -9.70 -17.76 -5.95
N GLY A 62 -10.41 -18.78 -6.42
CA GLY A 62 -9.88 -19.72 -7.42
C GLY A 62 -9.45 -19.05 -8.73
N ALA A 63 -10.00 -17.86 -9.03
CA ALA A 63 -9.61 -17.05 -10.19
C ALA A 63 -8.18 -16.47 -10.08
N LEU A 64 -7.62 -16.37 -8.87
CA LEU A 64 -6.25 -15.89 -8.67
C LEU A 64 -5.19 -16.92 -9.07
N THR A 65 -5.48 -18.22 -8.97
CA THR A 65 -4.55 -19.29 -9.36
C THR A 65 -4.12 -19.23 -10.84
N PRO A 66 -5.03 -19.22 -11.84
CA PRO A 66 -4.63 -19.23 -13.25
C PRO A 66 -3.98 -17.93 -13.73
N VAL A 67 -4.15 -16.82 -13.00
CA VAL A 67 -3.48 -15.55 -13.34
C VAL A 67 -2.04 -15.46 -12.81
N GLY A 68 -1.52 -16.57 -12.27
CA GLY A 68 -0.12 -16.68 -11.84
C GLY A 68 0.13 -16.43 -10.35
N PHE A 69 -0.91 -16.28 -9.52
CA PHE A 69 -0.75 -16.17 -8.06
C PHE A 69 -0.62 -17.52 -7.35
N GLY A 70 -0.83 -18.64 -8.04
CA GLY A 70 -0.72 -20.00 -7.47
C GLY A 70 0.64 -20.67 -7.65
N GLY A 71 1.67 -19.90 -8.00
CA GLY A 71 3.03 -20.39 -8.28
C GLY A 71 3.69 -21.12 -7.12
#